data_AF-A0A8S3EKX2-F1
#
_entry.id   AF-A0A8S3EKX2-F1
#
_cell.length_a   1.000
_cell.length_b   1.000
_cell.length_c   1.000
_cell.angle_alpha   90.00
_cell.angle_beta   90.00
_cell.angle_gamma   90.00
#
_symmetry.space_group_name_H-M   'P 1'
#
loop_
_entity.id
_entity.type
_entity.pdbx_description
1 polymer ?
#
loop_
_entity_poly.entity_id
_entity_poly.type
_entity_poly.pdbx_seq_one_letter_code
_entity_poly.pdbx_strand_id
1 'polypeptide(L)' 'MGIERTWDYLKNEFDREGNGLSDPTARYFETIGPGPQLFAVVYPSIYYHDQQQWFKYKSSYDI' A
#
# COMPACT_ATOMS: atom_id res chain seq x y z
N MET A 1 -3.10 9.16 -9.54
CA MET A 1 -4.03 8.08 -9.92
C MET A 1 -3.36 6.77 -9.52
N GLY A 2 -4.11 5.84 -8.93
CA GLY A 2 -3.59 4.52 -8.58
C GLY A 2 -4.50 3.42 -9.09
N ILE A 3 -3.92 2.28 -9.46
CA ILE A 3 -4.66 1.13 -9.98
C ILE A 3 -4.84 0.12 -8.84
N GLU A 4 -6.09 -0.22 -8.54
CA GLU A 4 -6.39 -1.26 -7.54
C GLU A 4 -5.98 -2.64 -8.05
N ARG A 5 -5.20 -3.36 -7.24
CA ARG A 5 -4.70 -4.71 -7.54
C ARG A 5 -4.64 -5.55 -6.26
N THR A 6 -4.52 -6.87 -6.42
CA THR A 6 -4.23 -7.77 -5.31
C THR A 6 -2.76 -7.70 -4.93
N TRP A 7 -2.42 -8.03 -3.69
CA TRP A 7 -1.04 -8.10 -3.24
C TRP A 7 -0.22 -9.12 -4.05
N ASP A 8 -0.78 -10.29 -4.33
CA ASP A 8 -0.10 -11.32 -5.12
C ASP A 8 0.25 -10.86 -6.54
N TYR A 9 -0.64 -10.09 -7.18
CA TYR A 9 -0.33 -9.48 -8.47
C TYR A 9 0.85 -8.51 -8.36
N LEU A 10 0.84 -7.66 -7.33
CA LEU A 10 1.90 -6.67 -7.12
C LEU A 10 3.26 -7.31 -6.79
N LYS A 11 3.28 -8.42 -6.03
CA LYS A 11 4.50 -9.19 -5.80
C LYS A 11 5.09 -9.75 -7.10
N ASN A 12 4.25 -10.39 -7.91
CA ASN A 12 4.71 -11.08 -9.12
C ASN A 12 5.13 -10.12 -10.23
N GLU A 13 4.37 -9.04 -10.45
CA GLU A 13 4.59 -8.15 -11.61
C GLU A 13 5.63 -7.06 -11.33
N PHE A 14 5.75 -6.62 -10.07
CA PHE A 14 6.61 -5.48 -9.69
C PHE A 14 7.73 -5.87 -8.72
N ASP A 15 8.02 -7.17 -8.63
CA ASP A 15 9.06 -7.75 -7.76
C ASP A 15 8.99 -7.19 -6.32
N ARG A 16 7.76 -7.10 -5.79
CA ARG A 16 7.54 -6.54 -4.45
C ARG A 16 7.89 -7.57 -3.40
N GLU A 17 8.95 -7.27 -2.67
CA GLU A 17 9.36 -8.00 -1.48
C GLU A 17 8.49 -7.65 -0.27
N GLY A 18 8.41 -8.57 0.70
CA GLY A 18 7.61 -8.43 1.90
C GLY A 18 6.25 -9.17 1.87
N ASN A 19 5.43 -8.88 2.87
CA ASN A 19 4.09 -9.42 3.03
C ASN A 19 3.05 -8.32 2.84
N GLY A 20 1.86 -8.71 2.38
CA GLY A 20 0.72 -7.81 2.32
C GLY A 20 0.28 -7.46 3.74
N LEU A 21 -0.61 -6.48 3.85
CA LEU A 21 -1.29 -6.25 5.12
C LEU A 21 -2.09 -7.52 5.47
N SER A 22 -2.05 -7.90 6.74
CA SER A 22 -2.78 -9.06 7.27
C SER A 22 -4.30 -8.88 7.26
N ASP A 23 -4.78 -7.67 6.92
CA ASP A 23 -6.19 -7.33 6.88
C ASP A 23 -6.81 -7.74 5.53
N PRO A 24 -7.86 -8.58 5.52
CA PRO A 24 -8.51 -9.03 4.28
C PRO A 24 -9.29 -7.92 3.55
N THR A 25 -9.56 -6.79 4.20
CA THR A 25 -10.19 -5.61 3.60
C THR A 25 -9.18 -4.65 2.98
N ALA A 26 -7.88 -4.98 3.07
CA ALA A 26 -6.81 -4.19 2.46
C ALA A 26 -6.95 -4.15 0.94
N ARG A 27 -7.06 -2.94 0.41
CA ARG A 27 -7.02 -2.67 -1.03
C ARG A 27 -5.69 -2.04 -1.38
N TYR A 28 -4.97 -2.61 -2.35
CA TYR A 28 -3.63 -2.18 -2.72
C TYR A 28 -3.67 -1.35 -4.00
N PHE A 29 -2.87 -0.29 -4.04
CA PHE A 29 -2.82 0.66 -5.13
C PHE A 29 -1.38 0.91 -5.52
N GLU A 30 -1.08 0.71 -6.80
CA GLU A 30 0.17 1.16 -7.39
C GLU A 30 0.04 2.60 -7.89
N THR A 31 1.03 3.43 -7.58
CA THR A 31 1.05 4.86 -7.94
C THR A 31 1.64 5.08 -9.32
N ILE A 32 0.90 5.76 -10.19
CA ILE A 32 1.38 6.21 -11.49
C ILE A 32 1.87 7.67 -11.39
N GLY A 33 2.91 7.93 -10.59
CA GLY A 33 3.39 9.29 -10.34
C GLY A 33 4.44 9.42 -9.22
N PRO A 34 4.89 10.66 -8.90
CA PRO A 34 5.86 10.89 -7.84
C PRO A 34 5.29 10.57 -6.46
N GLY A 35 6.06 9.84 -5.65
CA GLY A 35 5.68 9.42 -4.30
C GLY A 35 6.01 7.94 -4.03
N PRO A 36 5.52 7.37 -2.93
CA PRO A 36 5.60 5.93 -2.70
C PRO A 36 4.95 5.20 -3.87
N GLN A 37 5.64 4.20 -4.40
CA GLN A 37 5.14 3.45 -5.54
C GLN A 37 3.92 2.59 -5.17
N LEU A 38 3.70 2.32 -3.89
CA LEU A 38 2.64 1.46 -3.43
C LEU A 38 1.97 1.97 -2.15
N PHE A 39 0.64 1.91 -2.16
CA PHE A 39 -0.24 2.23 -1.06
C PHE A 39 -1.20 1.09 -0.77
N ALA A 40 -1.66 0.98 0.47
CA ALA A 40 -2.77 0.13 0.84
C ALA A 40 -3.78 0.91 1.68
N VAL A 41 -5.06 0.63 1.50
CA VAL A 41 -6.16 1.26 2.24
C VAL A 41 -6.90 0.18 3.02
N VAL A 42 -6.96 0.36 4.34
CA VAL A 42 -7.77 -0.42 5.27
C VAL A 42 -8.61 0.59 6.03
N TYR A 43 -9.87 0.79 5.66
CA TYR A 43 -10.68 1.92 6.14
C TYR A 43 -10.71 1.98 7.69
N PRO A 44 -10.42 3.14 8.32
CA PRO A 44 -10.16 4.47 7.74
C PRO A 44 -8.67 4.82 7.52
N SER A 45 -7.77 3.85 7.61
CA SER A 45 -6.32 4.01 7.56
C SER A 45 -5.73 3.84 6.15
N ILE A 46 -4.68 4.59 5.85
CA ILE A 46 -3.87 4.46 4.63
C ILE A 46 -2.46 4.07 5.04
N TYR A 47 -1.84 3.18 4.27
CA TYR A 47 -0.49 2.69 4.47
C TYR A 47 0.32 2.93 3.19
N TYR A 48 1.62 3.20 3.32
CA TYR A 48 2.59 3.12 2.23
C TYR A 48 3.54 1.97 2.48
N HIS A 49 4.08 1.42 1.38
CA HIS A 49 5.10 0.39 1.44
C HIS A 49 6.47 1.01 1.20
N ASP A 50 7.41 0.77 2.11
CA ASP A 50 8.81 1.19 1.99
C ASP A 50 9.71 0.10 2.61
N GLN A 51 10.88 -0.15 2.02
CA GLN A 51 11.84 -1.15 2.50
C GLN A 51 11.21 -2.49 2.96
N GLN A 52 10.29 -3.05 2.15
CA GLN A 52 9.58 -4.32 2.42
C GLN A 52 8.63 -4.30 3.63
N GLN A 53 8.32 -3.11 4.15
CA GLN A 53 7.48 -2.90 5.32
C GLN A 53 6.33 -1.94 5.03
N TRP A 54 5.23 -2.11 5.77
CA TRP A 54 4.07 -1.23 5.71
C TRP A 54 4.13 -0.19 6.81
N PHE A 55 3.98 1.07 6.41
CA PHE A 55 3.94 2.21 7.31
C PHE A 55 2.59 2.89 7.21
N LYS A 56 1.93 3.10 8.34
CA LYS A 56 0.66 3.83 8.40
C LYS A 56 0.92 5.31 8.17
N TYR A 57 0.21 5.93 7.23
CA TYR A 57 0.14 7.39 7.14
C TYR A 57 -0.46 7.94 8.41
N LYS A 58 0.29 8.81 9.09
CA LYS A 58 -0.27 9.70 10.11
C LYS A 58 -0.98 10.82 9.37
N SER A 59 -2.30 10.82 9.39
CA SER A 59 -3.02 12.01 8.94
C SER A 59 -2.73 13.13 9.94
N SER A 60 -2.55 14.36 9.47
CA SER A 60 -2.32 15.54 10.32
C SER A 60 -3.50 15.90 11.24
N TYR A 61 -4.59 15.11 11.23
CA TYR A 61 -5.72 15.21 12.15
C TYR A 61 -5.63 14.29 13.38
N ASP A 62 -4.51 13.56 13.55
CA ASP A 62 -4.17 12.83 14.77
C ASP A 62 -3.43 13.74 15.79
N ILE A 63 -4.02 14.91 16.10
CA ILE A 63 -3.54 15.88 17.12
C ILE A 63 -4.60 16.03 18.21
#